data_AF-A0A841TFF1-F1
#
_entry.id   AF-A0A841TFF1-F1
#
_cell.length_a   1.000
_cell.length_b   1.000
_cell.length_c   1.000
_cell.angle_alpha   90.00
_cell.angle_beta   90.00
_cell.angle_gamma   90.00
#
_symmetry.space_group_name_H-M   'P 1'
#
loop_
_entity.id
_entity.type
_entity.pdbx_description
1 polymer ?
#
loop_
_entity_poly.entity_id
_entity_poly.type
_entity_poly.pdbx_seq_one_letter_code
_entity_poly.pdbx_strand_id
1 'polypeptide(L)' 'MTRIDLLRSHEAYAYQVAYYLLRKEEPAAAAAQEALLAVAADRGFFSLPPSMRESWIKRQVMKEALAVRLKRA' A
#
# COMPACT_ATOMS: atom_id res chain seq x y z
N MET A 1 -6.82 -3.34 19.13
CA MET A 1 -6.68 -3.22 17.67
C MET A 1 -5.78 -4.34 17.18
N THR A 2 -6.27 -5.24 16.31
CA THR A 2 -5.47 -6.34 15.78
C THR A 2 -4.57 -5.87 14.63
N ARG A 3 -3.66 -6.73 14.16
CA ARG A 3 -2.86 -6.46 12.96
C ARG A 3 -3.73 -6.32 11.71
N ILE A 4 -4.81 -7.09 11.63
CA ILE A 4 -5.78 -7.03 10.52
C ILE A 4 -6.51 -5.69 10.53
N ASP A 5 -6.96 -5.23 11.70
CA ASP A 5 -7.63 -3.93 11.82
C ASP A 5 -6.72 -2.77 11.41
N LEU A 6 -5.43 -2.87 11.76
CA LEU A 6 -4.43 -1.89 11.33
C LEU A 6 -4.21 -1.89 9.82
N LEU A 7 -4.19 -3.06 9.16
CA LEU A 7 -4.05 -3.12 7.71
C LEU A 7 -5.32 -2.56 7.03
N ARG A 8 -6.50 -2.93 7.52
CA ARG A 8 -7.80 -2.42 7.04
C ARG A 8 -7.89 -0.91 7.11
N SER A 9 -7.37 -0.30 8.19
CA SER A 9 -7.38 1.16 8.32
C SER A 9 -6.55 1.88 7.24
N HIS A 10 -5.70 1.17 6.49
CA HIS A 10 -4.88 1.73 5.42
C HIS A 10 -5.32 1.31 4.01
N GLU A 11 -6.37 0.49 3.85
CA GLU A 11 -6.86 0.04 2.54
C GLU A 11 -7.24 1.22 1.63
N ALA A 12 -8.05 2.14 2.15
CA ALA A 12 -8.48 3.31 1.38
C ALA A 12 -7.31 4.21 1.00
N TYR A 13 -6.36 4.44 1.92
CA TYR A 13 -5.18 5.25 1.66
C TYR A 13 -4.26 4.62 0.61
N ALA A 14 -3.99 3.32 0.75
CA ALA A 14 -3.19 2.57 -0.22
C ALA A 14 -3.83 2.60 -1.61
N TYR A 15 -5.14 2.40 -1.70
CA TYR A 15 -5.87 2.52 -2.96
C TYR A 15 -5.74 3.94 -3.55
N GLN A 16 -5.95 4.99 -2.77
CA GLN A 16 -5.86 6.37 -3.24
C GLN A 16 -4.48 6.71 -3.81
N VAL A 17 -3.40 6.30 -3.12
CA VAL A 17 -2.03 6.52 -3.59
C VAL A 17 -1.78 5.77 -4.90
N ALA A 18 -2.21 4.51 -5.01
CA ALA A 18 -2.06 3.73 -6.25
C ALA A 18 -2.89 4.32 -7.40
N TYR A 19 -4.13 4.71 -7.12
CA TYR A 19 -5.06 5.27 -8.10
C TYR A 19 -4.57 6.62 -8.64
N TYR A 20 -3.97 7.46 -7.78
CA TYR A 20 -3.37 8.71 -8.21
C TYR A 20 -2.31 8.51 -9.32
N LEU A 21 -1.50 7.45 -9.21
CA LEU A 21 -0.45 7.11 -10.16
C LEU A 21 -0.96 6.36 -11.39
N LEU A 22 -1.90 5.43 -11.21
CA LEU A 22 -2.32 4.50 -12.26
C LEU A 22 -3.57 4.95 -13.02
N ARG A 23 -4.41 5.79 -12.40
CA ARG A 23 -5.68 6.31 -12.94
C ARG A 23 -6.63 5.23 -13.49
N LYS A 24 -6.49 4.00 -12.99
CA LYS A 24 -7.27 2.82 -13.37
C LYS A 24 -7.60 2.05 -12.09
N GLU A 25 -8.86 1.69 -11.91
CA GLU A 25 -9.34 1.08 -10.65
C GLU A 25 -8.71 -0.28 -10.38
N GLU A 26 -8.85 -1.25 -11.28
CA GLU A 26 -8.30 -2.59 -11.03
C GLU A 26 -6.78 -2.62 -10.81
N PRO A 27 -5.96 -1.95 -11.65
CA PRO A 27 -4.51 -1.93 -11.42
C PRO A 27 -4.13 -1.23 -10.12
N ALA A 28 -4.90 -0.22 -9.70
CA ALA A 28 -4.68 0.47 -8.43
C ALA A 28 -5.05 -0.41 -7.24
N ALA A 29 -6.18 -1.11 -7.29
CA ALA A 29 -6.60 -2.06 -6.28
C ALA A 29 -5.58 -3.19 -6.13
N ALA A 30 -5.11 -3.77 -7.24
CA ALA A 30 -4.08 -4.81 -7.22
C ALA A 30 -2.76 -4.31 -6.63
N ALA A 31 -2.27 -3.14 -7.03
CA ALA A 31 -1.04 -2.55 -6.49
C ALA A 31 -1.14 -2.24 -4.99
N ALA A 32 -2.30 -1.73 -4.54
CA ALA A 32 -2.57 -1.48 -3.13
C ALA A 32 -2.61 -2.78 -2.31
N GLN A 33 -3.25 -3.83 -2.84
CA GLN A 33 -3.31 -5.15 -2.21
C GLN A 33 -1.91 -5.76 -2.05
N GLU A 34 -1.11 -5.78 -3.11
CA GLU A 34 0.28 -6.30 -3.06
C GLU A 34 1.13 -5.52 -2.05
N ALA A 35 0.99 -4.19 -2.02
CA ALA A 35 1.68 -3.37 -1.04
C ALA A 35 1.27 -3.73 0.40
N LEU A 36 -0.03 -3.88 0.68
CA LEU A 36 -0.52 -4.26 2.02
C LEU A 36 -0.11 -5.68 2.43
N LEU A 37 -0.01 -6.62 1.49
CA LEU A 37 0.52 -7.96 1.75
C LEU A 37 2.01 -7.90 2.11
N ALA A 38 2.79 -7.07 1.40
CA ALA A 38 4.19 -6.83 1.73
C ALA A 38 4.36 -6.17 3.11
N VAL A 39 3.49 -5.22 3.46
CA VAL A 39 3.41 -4.63 4.81
C VAL A 39 3.11 -5.70 5.86
N ALA A 40 2.14 -6.57 5.61
CA ALA A 40 1.70 -7.59 6.56
C ALA A 40 2.82 -8.61 6.89
N ALA A 41 3.70 -8.89 5.93
CA ALA A 41 4.85 -9.76 6.11
C ALA A 41 5.97 -9.13 6.96
N ASP A 42 6.05 -7.79 7.02
CA ASP A 42 7.05 -7.07 7.81
C ASP A 42 6.58 -6.89 9.27
N ARG A 43 7.17 -7.67 10.18
CA ARG A 43 6.89 -7.56 11.62
C ARG A 43 7.29 -6.20 12.20
N GLY A 44 8.28 -5.52 11.61
CA GLY A 44 8.76 -4.21 12.04
C GLY A 44 7.70 -3.13 11.86
N PHE A 45 6.87 -3.21 10.82
CA PHE A 45 5.79 -2.25 10.55
C PHE A 45 4.85 -2.08 11.75
N PHE A 46 4.44 -3.17 12.38
CA PHE A 46 3.49 -3.15 13.51
C PHE A 46 4.07 -2.48 14.76
N SER A 47 5.39 -2.35 14.85
CA SER A 47 6.08 -1.67 15.94
C SER A 47 6.31 -0.17 15.68
N LEU A 48 6.14 0.30 14.44
CA LEU A 48 6.33 1.71 14.09
C LEU A 48 5.27 2.60 14.74
N PRO A 49 5.57 3.86 15.08
CA PRO A 49 4.57 4.87 15.39
C PRO A 49 3.65 5.16 14.21
N PRO A 50 2.41 5.64 14.43
CA PRO A 50 1.45 5.91 13.37
C PRO A 50 1.97 6.79 12.23
N SER A 51 2.70 7.87 12.54
CA SER A 51 3.28 8.78 11.54
C SER A 51 4.30 8.10 10.61
N MET A 52 5.04 7.12 11.11
CA MET A 52 6.00 6.35 10.31
C MET A 52 5.31 5.26 9.48
N ARG A 53 4.20 4.69 9.97
CA ARG A 53 3.42 3.68 9.24
C ARG A 53 2.86 4.22 7.93
N GLU A 54 2.28 5.42 7.96
CA GLU A 54 1.68 6.02 6.76
C GLU A 54 2.74 6.29 5.68
N SER A 55 3.89 6.84 6.07
CA SER A 55 5.03 7.06 5.17
C SER A 55 5.55 5.75 4.58
N TRP A 56 5.60 4.69 5.39
CA TRP A 56 6.04 3.37 4.96
C TRP A 56 5.08 2.74 3.95
N ILE A 57 3.78 2.80 4.23
CA ILE A 57 2.72 2.32 3.33
C ILE A 57 2.76 3.09 2.01
N LYS A 58 2.82 4.41 2.06
CA LYS A 58 2.95 5.25 0.86
C LYS A 58 4.12 4.80 -0.01
N ARG A 59 5.28 4.53 0.61
CA ARG A 59 6.47 4.05 -0.12
C ARG A 59 6.25 2.70 -0.79
N GLN A 60 5.65 1.73 -0.10
CA GLN A 60 5.38 0.42 -0.70
C GLN A 60 4.35 0.51 -1.84
N VAL A 61 3.28 1.25 -1.62
CA VAL A 61 2.23 1.44 -2.64
C VAL A 61 2.80 2.13 -3.88
N MET A 62 3.62 3.17 -3.72
CA MET A 62 4.29 3.82 -4.85
C MET A 62 5.20 2.85 -5.61
N LYS A 63 5.94 1.99 -4.90
CA LYS A 63 6.79 0.97 -5.52
C LYS A 63 5.98 0.01 -6.38
N GLU A 64 4.91 -0.57 -5.84
CA GLU A 64 4.06 -1.51 -6.58
C GLU A 64 3.31 -0.82 -7.74
N ALA A 65 2.77 0.39 -7.52
CA ALA A 65 2.09 1.15 -8.56
C ALA A 65 3.04 1.53 -9.72
N LEU A 66 4.28 1.93 -9.41
CA LEU A 66 5.29 2.21 -10.43
C LEU A 66 5.68 0.95 -11.21
N ALA A 67 5.82 -0.19 -10.52
CA ALA A 67 6.10 -1.46 -11.19
C ALA A 67 4.97 -1.85 -12.16
N VAL A 68 3.70 -1.67 -11.77
CA VAL A 68 2.55 -1.88 -12.65
C VAL A 68 2.57 -0.93 -13.85
N ARG A 69 2.91 0.34 -13.63
CA ARG A 69 2.99 1.34 -14.71
C ARG A 69 4.08 1.00 -15.72
N LEU A 70 5.26 0.58 -15.24
CA LEU A 70 6.42 0.25 -16.08
C LEU A 70 6.26 -1.08 -16.84
N LYS A 71 5.55 -2.07 -16.28
CA LYS A 71 5.21 -3.31 -17.01
C LYS A 71 4.21 -3.10 -18.16
N ARG A 72 3.58 -1.94 -18.23
CA ARG A 72 2.57 -1.57 -19.24
C ARG A 72 3.04 -0.46 -20.19
N ALA A 73 4.31 -0.05 -20.10
CA ALA A 73 4.98 0.86 -21.05
C ALA A 73 5.80 0.03 -22.04
#